data_AF-A0A4Y2X1T3-F1
#
_entry.id   AF-A0A4Y2X1T3-F1
#
_cell.length_a   1.000
_cell.length_b   1.000
_cell.length_c   1.000
_cell.angle_alpha   90.00
_cell.angle_beta   90.00
_cell.angle_gamma   90.00
#
_symmetry.space_group_name_H-M   'P 1'
#
loop_
_entity.id
_entity.type
_entity.pdbx_description
1 polymer ?
#
loop_
_entity_poly.entity_id
_entity_poly.type
_entity_poly.pdbx_seq_one_letter_code
_entity_poly.pdbx_strand_id
1 'polypeptide(L)'
;MSMDTLFIAEEPLVQVGKYSFDNRWVVPYNPWLLKKFNAHINVEVCASVKSVKYLYKYVYKGRDAASVKIQKEGALDHDEISCFVEGRYVSAPEAMWRLNEFNLWHKSHTIVRLAVHLPQQQPIVYQDGHEAQAIE
;
A
#
# COMPACT_ATOMS: atom_id res chain seq x y z
N MET A 1 7.38 9.54 -38.05
CA MET A 1 7.15 10.95 -38.45
C MET A 1 6.77 11.68 -37.17
N SER A 2 7.76 12.29 -36.51
CA SER A 2 7.61 12.92 -35.19
C SER A 2 6.64 14.09 -35.30
N MET A 3 5.67 14.14 -34.40
CA MET A 3 4.69 15.23 -34.23
C MET A 3 5.25 16.35 -33.34
N ASP A 4 6.56 16.37 -33.07
CA ASP A 4 7.16 17.26 -32.07
C ASP A 4 7.62 18.61 -32.63
N THR A 5 7.39 18.88 -33.93
CA THR A 5 8.01 20.05 -34.59
C THR A 5 7.04 21.21 -34.88
N LEU A 6 5.75 21.12 -34.54
CA LEU A 6 4.74 22.08 -35.04
C LEU A 6 4.01 22.95 -34.00
N PHE A 7 4.48 23.03 -32.75
CA PHE A 7 3.88 23.91 -31.74
C PHE A 7 4.89 24.76 -30.96
N ILE A 8 5.88 25.34 -31.64
CA ILE A 8 6.62 26.49 -31.07
C ILE A 8 5.90 27.76 -31.55
N ALA A 9 4.76 28.06 -30.93
CA ALA A 9 4.24 29.42 -30.90
C ALA A 9 5.13 30.24 -29.95
N GLU A 10 5.39 31.50 -30.31
CA GLU A 10 6.29 32.45 -29.66
C GLU A 10 6.17 32.45 -28.11
N GLU A 11 7.30 32.24 -27.43
CA GLU A 11 7.37 31.99 -25.99
C GLU A 11 7.46 33.28 -25.16
N PRO A 12 6.70 33.44 -24.05
CA PRO A 12 7.00 34.44 -23.04
C PRO A 12 8.17 33.94 -22.16
N LEU A 13 9.34 34.56 -22.30
CA LEU A 13 10.50 34.33 -21.43
C LEU A 13 10.21 34.85 -20.01
N VAL A 14 10.17 33.96 -19.02
CA VAL A 14 10.06 34.37 -17.61
C VAL A 14 11.47 34.55 -17.05
N GLN A 15 11.81 35.77 -16.61
CA GLN A 15 13.08 36.03 -15.93
C GLN A 15 12.93 35.88 -14.41
N VAL A 16 13.73 35.00 -13.82
CA VAL A 16 13.85 34.87 -12.37
C VAL A 16 15.30 35.17 -11.99
N GLY A 17 15.53 36.38 -11.48
CA GLY A 17 16.87 36.86 -11.13
C GLY A 17 17.74 37.08 -12.38
N LYS A 18 18.90 36.41 -12.45
CA LYS A 18 19.83 36.48 -13.61
C LYS A 18 19.57 35.44 -14.68
N TYR A 19 18.59 34.55 -14.49
CA TYR A 19 18.35 33.41 -15.36
C TYR A 19 17.03 33.59 -16.11
N SER A 20 17.07 33.36 -17.41
CA SER A 20 15.88 33.32 -18.27
C SER A 20 15.41 31.88 -18.44
N PHE A 21 14.14 31.62 -18.11
CA PHE A 21 13.52 30.32 -18.28
C PHE A 21 12.59 30.33 -19.50
N ASP A 22 12.74 29.31 -20.34
CA ASP A 22 11.82 29.00 -21.44
C ASP A 22 10.86 27.86 -21.01
N ASN A 23 9.77 27.65 -21.75
CA ASN A 23 8.80 26.58 -21.45
C ASN A 23 9.40 25.17 -21.62
N ARG A 24 10.63 25.02 -22.14
CA ARG A 24 11.31 23.72 -22.25
C ARG A 24 11.75 23.18 -20.90
N TRP A 25 11.83 24.04 -19.87
CA TRP A 25 12.09 23.62 -18.48
C TRP A 25 10.82 23.16 -17.75
N VAL A 26 9.65 23.37 -18.35
CA VAL A 26 8.37 22.96 -17.77
C VAL A 26 7.99 21.60 -18.32
N VAL A 27 7.76 20.63 -17.44
CA VAL A 27 7.27 19.31 -17.84
C VAL A 27 5.94 19.49 -18.58
N PRO A 28 5.78 18.97 -19.81
CA PRO A 28 4.54 19.08 -20.57
C PRO A 28 3.38 18.55 -19.73
N TYR A 29 2.39 19.40 -19.46
CA TYR A 29 1.23 19.04 -18.65
C TYR A 29 -0.04 19.07 -19.50
N ASN A 30 -1.04 18.28 -19.10
CA ASN A 30 -2.35 18.28 -19.72
C ASN A 30 -3.32 19.12 -18.85
N PRO A 31 -3.76 20.31 -19.31
CA PRO A 31 -4.63 21.20 -18.52
C PRO A 31 -5.95 20.55 -18.10
N TRP A 32 -6.48 19.64 -18.92
CA TRP A 32 -7.73 18.93 -18.60
C TRP A 32 -7.55 17.99 -17.41
N LEU A 33 -6.43 17.26 -17.35
CA LEU A 33 -6.12 16.36 -16.24
C LEU A 33 -5.86 17.12 -14.94
N LEU A 34 -5.08 18.21 -14.99
CA LEU A 34 -4.83 19.05 -13.81
C LEU A 34 -6.14 19.59 -13.23
N LYS A 35 -7.03 20.13 -14.08
CA LYS A 35 -8.30 20.69 -13.63
C LYS A 35 -9.26 19.65 -13.09
N LYS A 36 -9.26 18.43 -13.66
CA LYS A 36 -10.14 17.34 -13.22
C LYS A 36 -9.75 16.78 -11.86
N PHE A 37 -8.46 16.66 -11.57
CA PHE A 37 -7.96 16.00 -10.35
C PHE A 37 -7.37 16.95 -9.31
N ASN A 38 -7.27 18.25 -9.63
CA ASN A 38 -6.67 19.28 -8.78
C ASN A 38 -5.29 18.86 -8.22
N ALA A 39 -4.49 18.18 -9.04
CA ALA A 39 -3.20 17.61 -8.67
C ALA A 39 -2.22 17.77 -9.83
N HIS A 40 -0.92 17.91 -9.53
CA HIS A 40 0.13 17.95 -10.55
C HIS A 40 0.41 16.52 -11.07
N ILE A 41 -0.08 16.22 -12.28
CA ILE A 41 0.02 14.89 -12.89
C ILE A 41 1.10 14.90 -13.98
N ASN A 42 2.14 14.09 -13.79
CA ASN A 42 3.13 13.80 -14.83
C ASN A 42 2.58 12.69 -15.75
N VAL A 43 2.51 12.94 -17.06
CA VAL A 43 2.00 11.97 -18.05
C VAL A 43 3.14 11.55 -18.97
N GLU A 44 3.63 10.33 -18.78
CA GLU A 44 4.68 9.76 -19.60
C GLU A 44 4.16 8.57 -20.40
N VAL A 45 4.41 8.57 -21.72
CA VAL A 45 4.13 7.40 -22.57
C VAL A 45 5.27 6.41 -22.43
N CYS A 46 5.12 5.43 -21.53
CA CYS A 46 6.12 4.40 -21.30
C CYS A 46 5.84 3.14 -22.12
N ALA A 47 6.54 2.97 -23.25
CA ALA A 47 6.42 1.78 -24.11
C ALA A 47 7.31 0.60 -23.68
N SER A 48 8.09 0.74 -22.60
CA SER A 48 9.07 -0.27 -22.17
C SER A 48 8.49 -1.23 -21.14
N VAL A 49 8.79 -2.53 -21.30
CA VAL A 49 8.46 -3.60 -20.32
C VAL A 49 9.05 -3.30 -18.94
N LYS A 50 10.20 -2.60 -18.87
CA LYS A 50 10.82 -2.19 -17.61
C LYS A 50 9.92 -1.23 -16.83
N SER A 51 9.23 -0.33 -17.54
CA SER A 51 8.34 0.67 -16.95
C SER A 51 7.04 0.03 -16.46
N VAL A 52 6.52 -0.95 -17.18
CA VAL A 52 5.38 -1.76 -16.72
C VAL A 52 5.77 -2.52 -15.45
N LYS A 53 6.91 -3.21 -15.45
CA LYS A 53 7.42 -3.91 -14.26
C LYS A 53 7.59 -2.94 -13.08
N TYR A 54 8.08 -1.73 -13.33
CA TYR A 54 8.21 -0.70 -12.31
C TYR A 54 6.83 -0.31 -11.76
N LEU A 55 5.87 0.05 -12.60
CA LEU A 55 4.50 0.39 -12.17
C LEU A 55 3.88 -0.72 -11.31
N TYR A 56 3.94 -1.96 -11.79
CA TYR A 56 3.46 -3.13 -11.05
C TYR A 56 4.21 -3.29 -9.71
N LYS A 57 5.53 -3.11 -9.67
CA LYS A 57 6.27 -3.13 -8.41
C LYS A 57 5.72 -2.13 -7.39
N TYR A 58 5.27 -0.94 -7.81
CA TYR A 58 4.71 0.07 -6.90
C TYR A 58 3.27 -0.22 -6.48
N VAL A 59 2.42 -0.68 -7.41
CA VAL A 59 1.06 -1.14 -7.10
C VAL A 59 1.08 -2.32 -6.13
N TYR A 60 2.09 -3.19 -6.23
CA TYR A 60 2.24 -4.40 -5.42
C TYR A 60 3.34 -4.30 -4.35
N LYS A 61 3.89 -3.10 -4.05
CA LYS A 61 5.04 -2.91 -3.12
C LYS A 61 4.76 -3.25 -1.65
N GLY A 62 3.61 -3.85 -1.34
CA GLY A 62 3.20 -4.16 0.03
C GLY A 62 2.27 -3.10 0.59
N ARG A 63 1.31 -3.56 1.40
CA ARG A 63 0.07 -2.86 1.73
C ARG A 63 0.23 -1.91 2.91
N ASP A 64 -0.54 -0.83 2.88
CA ASP A 64 -0.90 -0.07 4.07
C ASP A 64 -1.48 -1.04 5.12
N ALA A 65 -0.78 -1.15 6.24
CA ALA A 65 -1.28 -1.82 7.43
C ALA A 65 -2.20 -0.83 8.15
N ALA A 66 -3.43 -1.26 8.43
CA ALA A 66 -4.39 -0.45 9.16
C ALA A 66 -4.59 -1.05 10.55
N SER A 67 -4.29 -0.26 11.58
CA SER A 67 -4.64 -0.59 12.97
C SER A 67 -6.00 0.01 13.30
N VAL A 68 -6.99 -0.82 13.62
CA VAL A 68 -8.33 -0.40 14.03
C VAL A 68 -8.42 -0.53 15.55
N LYS A 69 -8.73 0.56 16.24
CA LYS A 69 -9.03 0.54 17.67
C LYS A 69 -10.51 0.22 17.88
N ILE A 70 -10.81 -0.87 18.57
CA ILE A 70 -12.16 -1.26 18.97
C ILE A 70 -12.40 -0.68 20.37
N GLN A 71 -13.25 0.34 20.47
CA GLN A 71 -13.67 0.89 21.77
C GLN A 71 -15.01 0.27 22.15
N LYS A 72 -15.08 -0.39 23.32
CA LYS A 72 -16.35 -0.75 23.96
C LYS A 72 -16.76 0.40 24.89
N GLU A 73 -17.93 0.99 24.66
CA GLU A 73 -18.48 2.00 25.57
C GLU A 73 -18.84 1.36 26.92
N GLY A 74 -18.36 1.95 28.02
CA GLY A 74 -18.75 1.57 29.40
C GLY A 74 -17.92 0.50 30.10
N ALA A 75 -16.82 0.01 29.51
CA ALA A 75 -15.92 -0.94 30.18
C ALA A 75 -14.91 -0.18 31.06
N LEU A 76 -14.97 -0.39 32.38
CA LEU A 76 -13.99 0.11 33.37
C LEU A 76 -12.63 -0.61 33.29
N ASP A 77 -12.54 -1.67 32.50
CA ASP A 77 -11.35 -2.50 32.35
C ASP A 77 -10.78 -2.31 30.93
N HIS A 78 -9.84 -1.39 30.81
CA HIS A 78 -9.19 -1.02 29.55
C HIS A 78 -8.01 -1.95 29.26
N ASP A 79 -8.27 -3.07 28.61
CA ASP A 79 -7.19 -3.93 28.09
C ASP A 79 -6.71 -3.42 26.71
N GLU A 80 -5.52 -2.83 26.68
CA GLU A 80 -4.90 -2.32 25.45
C GLU A 80 -4.72 -3.40 24.39
N ILE A 81 -4.49 -4.67 24.77
CA ILE A 81 -4.16 -5.74 23.81
C ILE A 81 -5.40 -6.20 23.04
N SER A 82 -6.54 -6.32 23.70
CA SER A 82 -7.81 -6.70 23.05
C SER A 82 -8.48 -5.56 22.27
N CYS A 83 -8.05 -4.32 22.49
CA CYS A 83 -8.63 -3.14 21.86
C CYS A 83 -8.07 -2.79 20.48
N PHE A 84 -7.12 -3.55 19.92
CA PHE A 84 -6.57 -3.28 18.58
C PHE A 84 -6.64 -4.49 17.65
N VAL A 85 -7.13 -4.26 16.43
CA VAL A 85 -7.06 -5.22 15.34
C VAL A 85 -6.16 -4.67 14.23
N GLU A 86 -5.14 -5.43 13.88
CA GLU A 86 -4.27 -5.11 12.74
C GLU A 86 -4.81 -5.79 11.48
N GLY A 87 -5.38 -5.00 10.58
CA GLY A 87 -5.82 -5.43 9.26
C GLY A 87 -4.76 -5.15 8.20
N ARG A 88 -4.69 -6.04 7.20
CA ARG A 88 -3.91 -5.81 5.98
C ARG A 88 -4.86 -5.70 4.80
N TYR A 89 -4.85 -4.56 4.09
CA TYR A 89 -5.67 -4.37 2.89
C TYR A 89 -5.41 -5.49 1.89
N VAL A 90 -6.43 -6.14 1.32
CA VAL A 90 -6.28 -7.14 0.25
C VAL A 90 -6.76 -6.60 -1.09
N SER A 91 -5.86 -6.47 -2.06
CA SER A 91 -6.25 -6.03 -3.41
C SER A 91 -7.08 -7.11 -4.12
N ALA A 92 -8.03 -6.70 -4.97
CA ALA A 92 -8.91 -7.60 -5.71
C ALA A 92 -8.17 -8.74 -6.46
N PRO A 93 -7.09 -8.49 -7.23
CA PRO A 93 -6.37 -9.57 -7.91
C PRO A 93 -5.67 -10.52 -6.94
N GLU A 94 -5.16 -10.03 -5.80
CA GLU A 94 -4.53 -10.88 -4.79
C GLU A 94 -5.56 -11.75 -4.06
N ALA A 95 -6.75 -11.22 -3.79
CA ALA A 95 -7.86 -11.97 -3.21
C ALA A 95 -8.29 -13.12 -4.12
N MET A 96 -8.49 -12.85 -5.42
CA MET A 96 -8.82 -13.87 -6.41
C MET A 96 -7.75 -14.96 -6.49
N TRP A 97 -6.47 -14.59 -6.44
CA TRP A 97 -5.36 -15.56 -6.47
C TRP A 97 -5.37 -16.49 -5.26
N ARG A 98 -5.68 -15.95 -4.07
CA ARG A 98 -5.82 -16.73 -2.83
C ARG A 98 -7.06 -17.63 -2.84
N LEU A 99 -8.20 -17.15 -3.36
CA LEU A 99 -9.43 -17.92 -3.48
C LEU A 99 -9.27 -19.14 -4.39
N ASN A 100 -8.45 -19.01 -5.43
CA ASN A 100 -8.10 -20.11 -6.34
C ASN A 100 -6.92 -20.97 -5.84
N GLU A 101 -6.44 -20.75 -4.60
CA GLU A 101 -5.33 -21.48 -3.99
C GLU A 101 -4.02 -21.47 -4.80
N PHE A 102 -3.84 -20.49 -5.67
CA PHE A 102 -2.63 -20.38 -6.47
C PHE A 102 -1.47 -19.91 -5.60
N ASN A 103 -0.27 -20.42 -5.89
CA ASN A 103 0.92 -20.08 -5.13
C ASN A 103 1.36 -18.64 -5.45
N LEU A 104 1.18 -17.70 -4.51
CA LEU A 104 1.50 -16.30 -4.74
C LEU A 104 3.02 -16.00 -4.62
N TRP A 105 3.73 -16.72 -3.75
CA TRP A 105 5.14 -16.47 -3.41
C TRP A 105 5.76 -17.78 -2.93
N HIS A 106 6.96 -18.12 -3.41
CA HIS A 106 7.80 -19.11 -2.74
C HIS A 106 8.33 -18.50 -1.43
N LYS A 107 7.57 -18.63 -0.35
CA LYS A 107 8.09 -18.34 0.99
C LYS A 107 8.92 -19.53 1.44
N SER A 108 10.15 -19.28 1.85
CA SER A 108 10.99 -20.31 2.46
C SER A 108 10.44 -20.78 3.80
N HIS A 109 9.70 -19.91 4.53
CA HIS A 109 9.15 -20.21 5.84
C HIS A 109 7.79 -19.53 6.03
N THR A 110 6.86 -20.23 6.67
CA THR A 110 5.56 -19.67 7.10
C THR A 110 5.75 -18.88 8.38
N ILE A 111 5.43 -17.58 8.37
CA ILE A 111 5.41 -16.76 9.58
C ILE A 111 4.07 -16.99 10.27
N VAL A 112 4.10 -17.67 11.41
CA VAL A 112 2.96 -17.84 12.30
C VAL A 112 3.05 -16.79 13.41
N ARG A 113 1.96 -16.08 13.68
CA ARG A 113 1.89 -15.15 14.81
C ARG A 113 1.63 -15.98 16.07
N LEU A 114 2.60 -16.06 16.96
CA LEU A 114 2.42 -16.70 18.26
C LEU A 114 1.45 -15.86 19.10
N ALA A 115 0.57 -16.53 19.83
CA ALA A 115 -0.28 -15.88 20.82
C ALA A 115 0.62 -15.36 21.94
N VAL A 116 0.61 -14.05 22.16
CA VAL A 116 1.28 -13.44 23.31
C VAL A 116 0.29 -13.48 24.47
N HIS A 117 0.69 -14.10 25.57
CA HIS A 117 -0.10 -14.18 26.78
C HIS A 117 0.68 -13.60 27.96
N LEU A 118 -0.05 -13.10 28.96
CA LEU A 118 0.53 -12.72 30.24
C LEU A 118 1.04 -13.98 30.98
N PRO A 119 1.92 -13.82 31.99
CA PRO A 119 2.33 -14.94 32.83
C PRO A 119 1.10 -15.67 33.38
N GLN A 120 1.08 -17.00 33.26
CA GLN A 120 -0.02 -17.89 33.73
C GLN A 120 -1.36 -17.78 32.96
N GLN A 121 -1.43 -17.03 31.85
CA GLN A 121 -2.64 -16.91 31.03
C GLN A 121 -2.50 -17.55 29.64
N GLN A 122 -1.67 -18.58 29.53
CA GLN A 122 -1.50 -19.30 28.28
C GLN A 122 -2.75 -20.15 28.00
N PRO A 123 -3.34 -20.10 26.79
CA PRO A 123 -4.42 -21.00 26.44
C PRO A 123 -3.87 -22.43 26.33
N ILE A 124 -4.43 -23.35 27.11
CA ILE A 124 -4.07 -24.77 27.12
C ILE A 124 -5.21 -25.56 26.49
N VAL A 125 -4.89 -26.37 25.48
CA VAL A 125 -5.86 -27.26 24.83
C VAL A 125 -5.60 -28.67 25.35
N TYR A 126 -6.60 -29.28 25.99
CA TYR A 126 -6.55 -30.66 26.47
C TYR A 126 -7.69 -31.48 25.88
N GLN A 127 -7.52 -32.80 25.88
CA GLN A 127 -8.60 -33.73 25.56
C GLN A 127 -9.46 -33.96 26.80
N ASP A 128 -10.78 -34.09 26.62
CA ASP A 128 -11.73 -34.38 27.71
C ASP A 128 -11.22 -35.52 28.60
N GLY A 129 -11.13 -35.27 29.90
CA GLY A 129 -10.63 -36.21 30.91
C GLY A 129 -9.13 -36.11 31.25
N HIS A 130 -8.33 -35.30 30.54
CA HIS A 130 -6.90 -35.09 30.84
C HIS A 130 -6.58 -33.71 31.45
N GLU A 131 -7.58 -33.06 32.05
CA GLU A 131 -7.48 -31.72 32.65
C GLU A 131 -6.34 -31.58 33.67
N ALA A 132 -6.14 -32.60 34.51
CA ALA A 132 -5.16 -32.56 35.59
C ALA A 132 -3.69 -32.57 35.09
N GLN A 133 -3.42 -33.14 33.92
CA GLN A 133 -2.06 -33.14 33.32
C GLN A 133 -1.71 -31.83 32.64
N ALA A 134 -2.72 -31.01 32.31
CA ALA A 134 -2.54 -29.75 31.62
C ALA A 134 -2.16 -28.58 32.57
N ILE A 135 -2.25 -28.79 33.89
CA ILE A 135 -2.04 -27.76 34.92
C ILE A 135 -0.61 -27.80 35.51
N GLU A 136 0.17 -28.85 35.19
CA GLU A 136 1.61 -28.97 35.53
C GLU A 136 2.50 -28.13 34.61
#